data_AF-A0AA38NV70-F1
#
_entry.id   AF-A0AA38NV70-F1
#
_cell.length_a   1.000
_cell.length_b   1.000
_cell.length_c   1.000
_cell.angle_alpha   90.00
_cell.angle_beta   90.00
_cell.angle_gamma   90.00
#
_symmetry.space_group_name_H-M   'P 1'
#
loop_
_entity.id
_entity.type
_entity.pdbx_description
1 polymer ?
#
loop_
_entity_poly.entity_id
_entity_poly.type
_entity_poly.pdbx_seq_one_letter_code
_entity_poly.pdbx_strand_id
1 'polypeptide(L)'
;MASNFCGGISEFVLSLLESRITGDYESLRLDYTDRTSARTRTALQEALEQADPDWTGIGFKFLFQEFLEGQGLPCPSLMEGYHGCFDPAVNLDDATQKGFRMRMFCWAATGSPQIILDGGPIEVTLVDDEDSTYFGLQSTRAAERALHLSHASEPRSAKDSVFHWLMYEILNAIGTYNTL
;
A
#
# COMPACT_ATOMS: atom_id res chain seq x y z
N MET A 1 -11.38 7.31 15.19
CA MET A 1 -10.85 8.68 15.35
C MET A 1 -9.53 8.71 14.59
N ALA A 2 -9.43 9.51 13.51
CA ALA A 2 -8.15 9.74 12.86
C ALA A 2 -7.31 10.60 13.81
N SER A 3 -6.21 10.05 14.32
CA SER A 3 -5.25 10.81 15.12
C SER A 3 -4.42 11.66 14.16
N ASN A 4 -4.62 12.97 14.16
CA ASN A 4 -3.73 13.89 13.45
C ASN A 4 -2.30 13.69 13.99
N PHE A 5 -1.32 13.69 13.10
CA PHE A 5 0.08 13.58 13.49
C PHE A 5 0.47 14.81 14.33
N CYS A 6 0.87 14.57 15.58
CA CYS A 6 1.18 15.61 16.55
C CYS A 6 2.54 16.23 16.22
N GLY A 7 2.56 17.18 15.28
CA GLY A 7 3.79 17.83 14.80
C GLY A 7 3.68 18.51 13.44
N GLY A 8 2.62 18.24 12.67
CA GLY A 8 2.45 18.78 11.32
C GLY A 8 3.42 18.17 10.30
N ILE A 9 3.40 18.70 9.07
CA ILE A 9 4.09 18.08 7.92
C ILE A 9 5.63 18.05 8.07
N SER A 10 6.22 18.98 8.83
CA SER A 10 7.67 19.05 9.00
C SER A 10 8.20 18.02 10.01
N GLU A 11 7.53 17.85 11.15
CA GLU A 11 7.84 16.75 12.09
C GLU A 11 7.51 15.39 11.46
N PHE A 12 6.52 15.34 10.56
CA PHE A 12 6.22 14.18 9.72
C PHE A 12 7.44 13.79 8.88
N VAL A 13 8.03 14.76 8.16
CA VAL A 13 9.22 14.53 7.34
C VAL A 13 10.40 14.09 8.20
N LEU A 14 10.63 14.77 9.33
CA LEU A 14 11.75 14.46 10.22
C LEU A 14 11.60 13.04 10.80
N SER A 15 10.42 12.69 11.30
CA SER A 15 10.14 11.35 11.80
C SER A 15 10.31 10.28 10.72
N LEU A 16 9.92 10.57 9.47
CA LEU A 16 10.15 9.65 8.35
C LEU A 16 11.66 9.46 8.07
N LEU A 17 12.41 10.55 7.94
CA LEU A 17 13.84 10.55 7.61
C LEU A 17 14.69 9.92 8.73
N GLU A 18 14.27 10.08 9.98
CA GLU A 18 14.96 9.52 11.15
C GLU A 18 14.57 8.06 11.42
N SER A 19 13.34 7.66 11.03
CA SER A 19 12.89 6.28 11.21
C SER A 19 13.64 5.32 10.28
N ARG A 20 14.18 4.25 10.85
CA ARG A 20 14.78 3.16 10.11
C ARG A 20 14.12 1.85 10.53
N ILE A 21 13.40 1.25 9.59
CA ILE A 21 13.06 -0.17 9.70
C ILE A 21 14.29 -0.93 9.19
N THR A 22 15.07 -1.45 10.14
CA THR A 22 16.25 -2.28 9.87
C THR A 22 15.92 -3.78 9.90
N GLY A 23 14.69 -4.14 10.27
CA GLY A 23 14.21 -5.52 10.29
C GLY A 23 13.71 -5.99 8.92
N ASP A 24 13.55 -7.31 8.80
CA ASP A 24 12.93 -7.93 7.64
C ASP A 24 11.41 -7.93 7.76
N TYR A 25 10.70 -8.37 6.71
CA TYR A 25 9.25 -8.39 6.62
C TYR A 25 8.54 -8.92 7.90
N GLU A 26 9.08 -9.98 8.50
CA GLU A 26 8.55 -10.59 9.72
C GLU A 26 8.51 -9.65 10.93
N SER A 27 9.36 -8.62 10.96
CA SER A 27 9.38 -7.62 12.04
C SER A 27 8.10 -6.77 12.08
N LEU A 28 7.33 -6.73 10.98
CA LEU A 28 6.05 -6.03 10.92
C LEU A 28 4.94 -6.73 11.71
N ARG A 29 5.09 -8.02 12.02
CA ARG A 29 4.11 -8.84 12.75
C ARG A 29 2.70 -8.72 12.15
N LEU A 30 2.56 -9.14 10.88
CA LEU A 30 1.32 -9.04 10.13
C LEU A 30 0.44 -10.29 10.31
N ASP A 31 -0.80 -10.09 10.73
CA ASP A 31 -1.80 -11.14 10.81
C ASP A 31 -2.76 -11.04 9.64
N TYR A 32 -2.76 -12.06 8.78
CA TYR A 32 -3.59 -12.10 7.57
C TYR A 32 -4.90 -12.82 7.80
N THR A 33 -6.00 -12.16 7.46
CA THR A 33 -7.32 -12.78 7.37
C THR A 33 -7.87 -12.63 5.96
N ASP A 34 -8.20 -13.74 5.32
CA ASP A 34 -8.89 -13.73 4.03
C ASP A 34 -10.38 -14.02 4.25
N ARG A 35 -11.23 -13.03 3.96
CA ARG A 35 -12.69 -13.13 4.04
C ARG A 35 -13.36 -13.09 2.67
N THR A 36 -12.58 -13.18 1.59
CA THR A 36 -13.11 -13.12 0.24
C THR A 36 -13.87 -14.39 -0.15
N SER A 37 -14.87 -14.21 -1.00
CA SER A 37 -15.62 -15.31 -1.59
C SER A 37 -14.71 -16.24 -2.40
N ALA A 38 -15.14 -17.50 -2.58
CA ALA A 38 -14.41 -18.45 -3.43
C ALA A 38 -14.24 -17.93 -4.86
N ARG A 39 -15.25 -17.20 -5.38
CA ARG A 39 -15.22 -16.59 -6.71
C ARG A 39 -14.08 -15.58 -6.85
N THR A 40 -13.96 -14.65 -5.90
CA THR A 40 -12.91 -13.63 -5.91
C THR A 40 -11.53 -14.24 -5.81
N ARG A 41 -11.35 -15.26 -4.94
CA ARG A 41 -10.08 -15.99 -4.82
C ARG A 41 -9.69 -16.68 -6.11
N THR A 42 -10.62 -17.37 -6.77
CA THR A 42 -10.36 -18.01 -8.06
C THR A 42 -10.00 -16.97 -9.13
N ALA A 43 -10.75 -15.87 -9.22
CA ALA A 43 -10.47 -14.83 -10.20
C ALA A 43 -9.09 -14.17 -9.98
N LEU A 44 -8.71 -13.91 -8.73
CA LEU A 44 -7.38 -13.39 -8.41
C LEU A 44 -6.28 -14.40 -8.79
N GLN A 45 -6.45 -15.68 -8.45
CA GLN A 45 -5.48 -16.72 -8.79
C GLN A 45 -5.30 -16.85 -10.31
N GLU A 46 -6.39 -16.91 -11.06
CA GLU A 46 -6.36 -17.00 -12.52
C GLU A 46 -5.67 -15.78 -13.15
N ALA A 47 -5.94 -14.58 -12.65
CA ALA A 47 -5.32 -13.35 -13.14
C ALA A 47 -3.80 -13.33 -12.89
N LEU A 48 -3.33 -13.88 -11.77
CA LEU A 48 -1.92 -13.96 -11.44
C LEU A 48 -1.20 -15.01 -12.29
N GLU A 49 -1.79 -16.20 -12.46
CA GLU A 49 -1.24 -17.26 -13.31
C GLU A 49 -1.13 -16.82 -14.78
N GLN A 50 -2.08 -16.02 -15.27
CA GLN A 50 -2.02 -15.46 -16.62
C GLN A 50 -0.94 -14.38 -16.76
N ALA A 51 -0.73 -13.58 -15.71
CA ALA A 51 0.21 -12.47 -15.72
C ALA A 51 1.67 -12.92 -15.61
N ASP A 52 1.92 -13.99 -14.86
CA ASP A 52 3.25 -14.55 -14.62
C ASP A 52 3.14 -16.07 -14.49
N PRO A 53 3.42 -16.84 -15.56
CA PRO A 53 3.35 -18.30 -15.54
C PRO A 53 4.31 -18.97 -14.56
N ASP A 54 5.38 -18.27 -14.17
CA ASP A 54 6.37 -18.73 -13.20
C ASP A 54 6.03 -18.31 -11.77
N TRP A 55 4.88 -17.65 -11.57
CA TRP A 55 4.41 -17.23 -10.27
C TRP A 55 4.11 -18.41 -9.36
N THR A 56 4.90 -18.56 -8.29
CA THR A 56 4.77 -19.66 -7.33
C THR A 56 4.09 -19.24 -6.02
N GLY A 57 3.77 -17.95 -5.87
CA GLY A 57 3.12 -17.42 -4.68
C GLY A 57 1.64 -17.78 -4.60
N ILE A 58 1.17 -18.21 -3.44
CA ILE A 58 -0.23 -18.60 -3.25
C ILE A 58 -0.97 -17.46 -2.54
N GLY A 59 -1.70 -16.67 -3.32
CA GLY A 59 -2.66 -15.67 -2.82
C GLY A 59 -2.05 -14.33 -2.38
N PHE A 60 -2.92 -13.48 -1.85
CA PHE A 60 -2.62 -12.06 -1.58
C PHE A 60 -1.47 -11.83 -0.60
N LYS A 61 -1.31 -12.69 0.41
CA LYS A 61 -0.22 -12.57 1.39
C LYS A 61 1.16 -12.52 0.71
N PHE A 62 1.39 -13.37 -0.27
CA PHE A 62 2.68 -13.41 -0.99
C PHE A 62 2.89 -12.15 -1.83
N LEU A 63 1.84 -11.68 -2.52
CA LEU A 63 1.92 -10.42 -3.27
C LEU A 63 2.22 -9.23 -2.35
N PHE A 64 1.54 -9.18 -1.21
CA PHE A 64 1.73 -8.11 -0.24
C PHE A 64 3.14 -8.12 0.35
N GLN A 65 3.66 -9.31 0.64
CA GLN A 65 5.04 -9.47 1.08
C GLN A 65 6.03 -9.00 0.02
N GLU A 66 5.92 -9.48 -1.21
CA GLU A 66 6.81 -9.07 -2.30
C GLU A 66 6.78 -7.57 -2.53
N PHE A 67 5.58 -6.98 -2.49
CA PHE A 67 5.42 -5.55 -2.55
C PHE A 67 6.22 -4.87 -1.44
N LEU A 68 6.03 -5.23 -0.16
CA LEU A 68 6.74 -4.59 0.95
C LEU A 68 8.25 -4.85 0.94
N GLU A 69 8.69 -5.99 0.41
CA GLU A 69 10.11 -6.34 0.26
C GLU A 69 10.78 -5.63 -0.94
N GLY A 70 10.06 -4.74 -1.62
CA GLY A 70 10.63 -3.93 -2.70
C GLY A 70 10.65 -4.63 -4.06
N GLN A 71 10.00 -5.79 -4.19
CA GLN A 71 9.88 -6.45 -5.49
C GLN A 71 8.84 -5.77 -6.37
N GLY A 72 9.11 -5.77 -7.68
CA GLY A 72 8.34 -5.03 -8.67
C GLY A 72 8.45 -3.50 -8.50
N LEU A 73 8.29 -2.76 -9.59
CA LEU A 73 8.20 -1.30 -9.55
C LEU A 73 6.71 -0.92 -9.62
N PRO A 74 6.15 -0.19 -8.63
CA PRO A 74 4.91 0.54 -8.85
C PRO A 74 5.10 1.35 -10.12
N CYS A 75 4.16 1.24 -11.06
CA CYS A 75 4.29 1.81 -12.41
C CYS A 75 4.89 3.23 -12.35
N PRO A 76 6.15 3.46 -12.77
CA PRO A 76 6.85 4.72 -12.54
C PRO A 76 6.11 5.94 -13.10
N SER A 77 5.50 5.78 -14.28
CA SER A 77 4.66 6.81 -14.89
C SER A 77 3.41 7.16 -14.07
N LEU A 78 2.88 6.22 -13.29
CA LEU A 78 1.79 6.51 -12.35
C LEU A 78 2.31 7.15 -11.07
N MET A 79 3.56 6.88 -10.67
CA MET A 79 4.20 7.53 -9.53
C MET A 79 4.45 9.03 -9.76
N GLU A 80 4.67 9.45 -11.01
CA GLU A 80 4.86 10.87 -11.39
C GLU A 80 3.71 11.77 -10.91
N GLY A 81 2.47 11.25 -10.89
CA GLY A 81 1.29 11.98 -10.43
C GLY A 81 1.28 12.32 -8.94
N TYR A 82 2.14 11.68 -8.13
CA TYR A 82 2.15 11.85 -6.66
C TYR A 82 3.23 12.79 -6.15
N HIS A 83 4.18 13.25 -6.98
CA HIS A 83 5.25 14.14 -6.53
C HIS A 83 4.75 15.47 -5.93
N GLY A 84 3.53 15.91 -6.29
CA GLY A 84 2.90 17.11 -5.71
C GLY A 84 2.05 16.86 -4.46
N CYS A 85 1.82 15.60 -4.08
CA CYS A 85 1.00 15.23 -2.93
C CYS A 85 1.79 15.09 -1.62
N PHE A 86 3.13 15.07 -1.72
CA PHE A 86 4.03 14.89 -0.58
C PHE A 86 4.91 16.12 -0.40
N ASP A 87 5.39 16.29 0.83
CA ASP A 87 6.46 17.25 1.10
C ASP A 87 7.70 16.89 0.25
N PRO A 88 8.40 17.87 -0.36
CA PRO A 88 9.59 17.62 -1.18
C PRO A 88 10.70 16.83 -0.50
N ALA A 89 10.70 16.78 0.83
CA ALA A 89 11.66 15.97 1.59
C ALA A 89 11.33 14.46 1.57
N VAL A 90 10.13 14.06 1.15
CA VAL A 90 9.81 12.65 0.84
C VAL A 90 10.32 12.33 -0.56
N ASN A 91 11.43 11.60 -0.63
CA ASN A 91 11.95 11.14 -1.91
C ASN A 91 11.15 9.94 -2.44
N LEU A 92 10.24 10.17 -3.39
CA LEU A 92 9.46 9.08 -3.99
C LEU A 92 10.32 8.11 -4.83
N ASP A 93 11.55 8.47 -5.21
CA ASP A 93 12.48 7.52 -5.84
C ASP A 93 12.84 6.37 -4.89
N ASP A 94 12.74 6.61 -3.57
CA ASP A 94 12.94 5.58 -2.55
C ASP A 94 11.76 4.59 -2.50
N ALA A 95 10.65 4.83 -3.20
CA ALA A 95 9.50 3.90 -3.26
C ALA A 95 9.87 2.51 -3.81
N THR A 96 11.05 2.37 -4.40
CA THR A 96 11.63 1.08 -4.83
C THR A 96 12.29 0.30 -3.68
N GLN A 97 12.62 0.98 -2.59
CA GLN A 97 13.36 0.42 -1.47
C GLN A 97 12.43 -0.28 -0.49
N LYS A 98 12.78 -1.51 -0.07
CA LYS A 98 12.02 -2.28 0.93
C LYS A 98 11.74 -1.47 2.19
N GLY A 99 12.76 -0.78 2.71
CA GLY A 99 12.66 0.00 3.93
C GLY A 99 11.68 1.16 3.80
N PHE A 100 11.57 1.77 2.62
CA PHE A 100 10.58 2.82 2.38
C PHE A 100 9.16 2.25 2.40
N ARG A 101 8.89 1.19 1.64
CA ARG A 101 7.55 0.59 1.55
C ARG A 101 7.05 0.09 2.90
N MET A 102 7.91 -0.59 3.65
CA MET A 102 7.59 -1.05 5.01
C MET A 102 7.27 0.13 5.95
N ARG A 103 8.04 1.23 5.90
CA ARG A 103 7.77 2.43 6.72
C ARG A 103 6.45 3.08 6.37
N MET A 104 6.20 3.29 5.08
CA MET A 104 4.95 3.89 4.63
C MET A 104 3.76 3.00 5.00
N PHE A 105 3.89 1.67 4.88
CA PHE A 105 2.86 0.75 5.32
C PHE A 105 2.64 0.79 6.85
N CYS A 106 3.71 0.68 7.66
CA CYS A 106 3.63 0.82 9.11
C CYS A 106 2.89 2.09 9.50
N TRP A 107 3.19 3.19 8.83
CA TRP A 107 2.54 4.45 9.08
C TRP A 107 1.06 4.41 8.71
N ALA A 108 0.73 4.03 7.48
CA ALA A 108 -0.65 3.94 7.03
C ALA A 108 -1.51 3.08 7.97
N ALA A 109 -0.93 2.01 8.52
CA ALA A 109 -1.62 1.08 9.42
C ALA A 109 -1.69 1.55 10.88
N THR A 110 -0.65 2.21 11.40
CA THR A 110 -0.48 2.44 12.85
C THR A 110 -0.40 3.91 13.25
N GLY A 111 -0.29 4.83 12.30
CA GLY A 111 0.01 6.24 12.56
C GLY A 111 1.48 6.52 12.88
N SER A 112 2.35 5.50 12.88
CA SER A 112 3.79 5.61 13.16
C SER A 112 4.64 4.97 12.05
N PRO A 113 5.71 5.63 11.57
CA PRO A 113 6.63 5.03 10.59
C PRO A 113 7.58 3.99 11.22
N GLN A 114 7.46 3.73 12.51
CA GLN A 114 8.27 2.77 13.25
C GLN A 114 7.49 1.49 13.59
N ILE A 115 8.21 0.38 13.74
CA ILE A 115 7.64 -0.87 14.22
C ILE A 115 7.34 -0.74 15.72
N ILE A 116 6.07 -0.91 16.08
CA ILE A 116 5.62 -0.87 17.48
C ILE A 116 5.74 -2.28 18.06
N LEU A 117 6.86 -2.59 18.72
CA LEU A 117 7.14 -3.92 19.25
C LEU A 117 6.24 -4.32 20.43
N ASP A 118 5.87 -3.36 21.27
CA ASP A 118 5.00 -3.59 22.44
C ASP A 118 3.49 -3.63 22.06
N GLY A 119 3.18 -3.42 20.78
CA GLY A 119 1.82 -3.44 20.24
C GLY A 119 1.33 -4.85 19.86
N GLY A 120 0.03 -4.94 19.58
CA GLY A 120 -0.54 -6.08 18.87
C GLY A 120 -0.04 -6.16 17.41
N PRO A 121 -0.20 -7.31 16.74
CA PRO A 121 0.10 -7.44 15.31
C PRO A 121 -0.75 -6.48 14.47
N ILE A 122 -0.24 -6.09 13.30
CA ILE A 122 -1.03 -5.33 12.33
C ILE A 122 -1.94 -6.31 11.59
N GLU A 123 -3.25 -6.13 11.72
CA GLU A 123 -4.22 -6.97 11.04
C GLU A 123 -4.41 -6.53 9.57
N VAL A 124 -4.19 -7.45 8.64
CA VAL A 124 -4.44 -7.26 7.21
C VAL A 124 -5.60 -8.17 6.80
N THR A 125 -6.76 -7.56 6.51
CA THR A 125 -7.95 -8.31 6.10
C THR A 125 -8.24 -8.08 4.62
N LEU A 126 -8.27 -9.16 3.83
CA LEU A 126 -8.76 -9.13 2.45
C LEU A 126 -10.26 -9.41 2.44
N VAL A 127 -11.02 -8.56 1.75
CA VAL A 127 -12.49 -8.62 1.68
C VAL A 127 -12.96 -8.45 0.24
N ASP A 128 -14.20 -8.86 -0.04
CA ASP A 128 -14.84 -8.62 -1.35
C ASP A 128 -15.24 -7.14 -1.51
N ASP A 129 -15.41 -6.69 -2.76
CA ASP A 129 -15.84 -5.32 -3.07
C ASP A 129 -17.20 -4.95 -2.43
N GLU A 130 -18.06 -5.94 -2.22
CA GLU A 130 -19.39 -5.79 -1.62
C GLU A 130 -19.36 -5.83 -0.07
N ASP A 131 -18.19 -5.94 0.55
CA ASP A 131 -18.09 -6.02 2.00
C ASP A 131 -18.62 -4.74 2.67
N SER A 132 -19.49 -4.93 3.66
CA SER A 132 -20.14 -3.85 4.40
C SER A 132 -19.17 -2.87 5.08
N THR A 133 -17.92 -3.26 5.32
CA THR A 133 -16.86 -2.40 5.83
C THR A 133 -16.44 -1.31 4.83
N TYR A 134 -16.73 -1.48 3.53
CA TYR A 134 -16.45 -0.51 2.46
C TYR A 134 -17.55 0.53 2.22
N PHE A 135 -18.75 0.39 2.83
CA PHE A 135 -19.92 1.24 2.53
C PHE A 135 -19.74 2.75 2.81
N GLY A 136 -18.66 3.17 3.49
CA GLY A 136 -18.32 4.59 3.71
C GLY A 136 -17.30 5.19 2.71
N LEU A 137 -16.65 4.37 1.86
CA LEU A 137 -15.54 4.78 0.99
C LEU A 137 -15.89 4.75 -0.52
N GLN A 138 -17.04 4.19 -0.89
CA GLN A 138 -17.40 3.89 -2.29
C GLN A 138 -17.88 5.11 -3.10
N SER A 139 -18.35 6.19 -2.47
CA SER A 139 -18.99 7.32 -3.19
C SER A 139 -18.03 8.27 -3.91
N THR A 140 -16.77 8.37 -3.46
CA THR A 140 -15.76 9.29 -4.04
C THR A 140 -14.67 8.59 -4.84
N ARG A 141 -14.28 7.36 -4.47
CA ARG A 141 -13.06 6.70 -4.99
C ARG A 141 -13.20 6.06 -6.37
N ALA A 142 -14.39 5.65 -6.79
CA ALA A 142 -14.60 5.03 -8.10
C ALA A 142 -14.51 6.04 -9.28
N ALA A 143 -14.83 7.31 -9.04
CA ALA A 143 -14.80 8.36 -10.06
C ALA A 143 -13.39 8.93 -10.29
N GLU A 144 -12.56 9.06 -9.24
CA GLU A 144 -11.15 9.47 -9.37
C GLU A 144 -10.29 8.39 -10.03
N ARG A 145 -10.60 7.10 -9.81
CA ARG A 145 -9.94 5.94 -10.43
C ARG A 145 -9.96 5.97 -11.98
N ALA A 146 -10.95 6.61 -12.60
CA ALA A 146 -11.11 6.65 -14.05
C ALA A 146 -10.45 7.88 -14.71
N LEU A 147 -10.10 8.91 -13.94
CA LEU A 147 -9.69 10.22 -14.49
C LEU A 147 -8.17 10.41 -14.63
N HIS A 148 -7.35 9.60 -13.96
CA HIS A 148 -5.89 9.74 -13.95
C HIS A 148 -5.11 8.72 -14.79
N LEU A 149 -5.77 7.72 -15.38
CA LEU A 149 -5.09 6.73 -16.23
C LEU A 149 -5.08 7.20 -17.68
N SER A 150 -3.95 7.74 -18.14
CA SER A 150 -3.66 7.77 -19.58
C SER A 150 -3.37 6.33 -20.05
N HIS A 151 -3.84 5.93 -21.23
CA HIS A 151 -3.59 4.59 -21.79
C HIS A 151 -2.09 4.22 -21.94
N ALA A 152 -1.17 5.19 -21.84
CA ALA A 152 0.28 4.95 -21.89
C ALA A 152 0.89 4.50 -20.54
N SER A 153 0.11 4.57 -19.46
CA SER A 153 0.54 4.37 -18.07
C SER A 153 -0.13 3.17 -17.39
N GLU A 154 -0.83 2.32 -18.15
CA GLU A 154 -1.50 1.14 -17.60
C GLU A 154 -0.49 0.10 -17.08
N PRO A 155 -0.77 -0.54 -15.93
CA PRO A 155 0.07 -1.61 -15.42
C PRO A 155 0.19 -2.75 -16.44
N ARG A 156 1.40 -3.29 -16.60
CA ARG A 156 1.70 -4.26 -17.65
C ARG A 156 1.22 -5.68 -17.32
N SER A 157 0.84 -5.91 -16.08
CA SER A 157 0.44 -7.20 -15.53
C SER A 157 -0.54 -7.01 -14.37
N ALA A 158 -1.31 -8.05 -14.03
CA ALA A 158 -2.17 -8.02 -12.84
C ALA A 158 -1.36 -7.77 -11.55
N LYS A 159 -0.13 -8.29 -11.48
CA LYS A 159 0.80 -8.06 -10.38
C LYS A 159 1.18 -6.59 -10.25
N ASP A 160 1.55 -5.94 -11.35
CA ASP A 160 1.88 -4.51 -11.36
C ASP A 160 0.67 -3.65 -10.97
N SER A 161 -0.54 -4.05 -11.38
CA SER A 161 -1.79 -3.39 -10.98
C SER A 161 -1.98 -3.45 -9.47
N VAL A 162 -1.77 -4.63 -8.86
CA VAL A 162 -1.87 -4.81 -7.41
C VAL A 162 -0.82 -3.99 -6.68
N PHE A 163 0.44 -3.99 -7.13
CA PHE A 163 1.51 -3.23 -6.49
C PHE A 163 1.29 -1.72 -6.59
N HIS A 164 0.80 -1.24 -7.73
CA HIS A 164 0.42 0.15 -7.88
C HIS A 164 -0.75 0.52 -6.95
N TRP A 165 -1.80 -0.30 -6.92
CA TRP A 165 -2.94 -0.11 -6.03
C TRP A 165 -2.52 -0.08 -4.54
N LEU A 166 -1.64 -1.00 -4.12
CA LEU A 166 -1.11 -1.05 -2.76
C LEU A 166 -0.37 0.24 -2.39
N MET A 167 0.54 0.69 -3.27
CA MET A 167 1.24 1.95 -3.06
C MET A 167 0.26 3.12 -2.95
N TYR A 168 -0.71 3.20 -3.86
CA TYR A 168 -1.72 4.25 -3.85
C TYR A 168 -2.50 4.29 -2.53
N GLU A 169 -3.05 3.17 -2.08
CA GLU A 169 -3.84 3.14 -0.85
C GLU A 169 -3.00 3.48 0.38
N ILE A 170 -1.75 3.02 0.46
CA ILE A 170 -0.83 3.39 1.54
C ILE A 170 -0.55 4.89 1.55
N LEU A 171 -0.22 5.46 0.38
CA LEU A 171 0.07 6.87 0.21
C LEU A 171 -1.16 7.75 0.53
N ASN A 172 -2.34 7.33 0.09
CA ASN A 172 -3.59 8.03 0.35
C ASN A 172 -3.97 7.97 1.84
N ALA A 173 -3.80 6.80 2.48
CA ALA A 173 -4.03 6.66 3.92
C ALA A 173 -3.14 7.64 4.70
N ILE A 174 -1.85 7.74 4.35
CA ILE A 174 -0.92 8.73 4.93
C ILE A 174 -1.40 10.17 4.70
N GLY A 175 -1.77 10.52 3.47
CA GLY A 175 -2.28 11.86 3.13
C GLY A 175 -3.49 12.25 3.96
N THR A 176 -4.38 11.29 4.26
CA THR A 176 -5.56 11.51 5.10
C THR A 176 -5.19 11.90 6.55
N TYR A 177 -4.03 11.46 7.06
CA TYR A 177 -3.51 11.87 8.38
C TYR A 177 -2.89 13.27 8.39
N ASN A 178 -2.60 13.85 7.22
CA ASN A 178 -1.88 15.12 7.08
C ASN A 178 -2.79 16.32 6.72
N THR A 179 -4.07 16.09 6.39
CA THR A 179 -4.98 17.13 5.86
C THR A 179 -6.00 17.70 6.88
N LEU A 180 -5.74 17.64 8.19
CA LEU A 180 -6.57 18.29 9.22
C LEU A 180 -5.75 19.14 10.20
#